data_AF-A0A814VHF7-F1
#
_entry.id   AF-A0A814VHF7-F1
#
_cell.length_a   1.000
_cell.length_b   1.000
_cell.length_c   1.000
_cell.angle_alpha   90.00
_cell.angle_beta   90.00
_cell.angle_gamma   90.00
#
_symmetry.space_group_name_H-M   'P 1'
#
loop_
_entity.id
_entity.type
_entity.pdbx_description
1 polymer ?
#
loop_
_entity_poly.entity_id
_entity_poly.type
_entity_poly.pdbx_seq_one_letter_code
_entity_poly.pdbx_strand_id
1 'polypeptide(L)' 'IAIFEEKLTNEQLQYLHQYYKMNKYAGPKQIRQIAKQWNINAFDFFMDLINWFFDQQLEDVYREQRRFLACRMGA' A
#
# COMPACT_ATOMS: atom_id res chain seq x y z
N ILE A 1 -7.93 7.03 -7.71
CA ILE A 1 -8.61 5.89 -8.39
C ILE A 1 -7.99 5.53 -9.77
N ALA A 2 -7.99 6.40 -10.79
CA ALA A 2 -7.59 6.02 -12.17
C ALA A 2 -6.10 5.66 -12.41
N ILE A 3 -5.17 6.02 -11.51
CA ILE A 3 -3.71 5.76 -11.70
C ILE A 3 -3.31 4.35 -11.24
N PHE A 4 -4.15 3.67 -10.44
CA PHE A 4 -3.84 2.38 -9.83
C PHE A 4 -4.43 1.18 -10.60
N GLU A 5 -5.51 1.41 -11.36
CA GLU A 5 -6.21 0.38 -12.16
C GLU A 5 -5.41 -0.15 -13.35
N GLU A 6 -4.40 0.56 -13.86
CA GLU A 6 -3.56 0.06 -14.96
C GLU A 6 -2.45 -0.90 -14.52
N LYS A 7 -2.06 -0.90 -13.24
CA LYS A 7 -0.89 -1.66 -12.74
C LYS A 7 -1.25 -2.95 -12.01
N LEU A 8 -2.45 -3.06 -11.46
CA LEU A 8 -2.88 -4.21 -10.65
C LEU A 8 -4.19 -4.77 -11.17
N THR A 9 -4.29 -6.10 -11.18
CA THR A 9 -5.53 -6.77 -11.54
C THR A 9 -6.60 -6.55 -10.47
N ASN A 10 -7.87 -6.66 -10.84
CA ASN A 10 -8.98 -6.59 -9.88
C ASN A 10 -8.83 -7.59 -8.72
N GLU A 11 -8.25 -8.77 -8.98
CA GLU A 11 -7.95 -9.78 -7.94
C GLU A 11 -6.88 -9.28 -6.95
N GLN A 12 -5.83 -8.62 -7.44
CA GLN A 12 -4.78 -8.06 -6.58
C GLN A 12 -5.31 -6.90 -5.73
N LEU A 13 -6.17 -6.05 -6.29
CA LEU A 13 -6.83 -4.98 -5.55
C LEU A 13 -7.76 -5.53 -4.46
N GLN A 14 -8.56 -6.55 -4.79
CA GLN A 14 -9.41 -7.23 -3.81
C GLN A 14 -8.59 -7.91 -2.72
N TYR A 15 -7.46 -8.54 -3.07
CA TYR A 15 -6.53 -9.11 -2.11
C TYR A 15 -5.99 -8.06 -1.14
N LEU A 16 -5.52 -6.91 -1.63
CA LEU A 16 -5.03 -5.83 -0.75
C LEU A 16 -6.15 -5.35 0.16
N HIS A 17 -7.34 -5.12 -0.39
CA HIS A 17 -8.47 -4.64 0.40
C HIS A 17 -8.85 -5.61 1.53
N GLN A 18 -8.94 -6.91 1.24
CA GLN A 18 -9.14 -7.94 2.26
C GLN A 18 -7.99 -7.98 3.26
N TYR A 19 -6.75 -7.96 2.77
CA TYR A 19 -5.55 -8.04 3.57
C TYR A 19 -5.44 -6.91 4.59
N TYR A 20 -5.65 -5.66 4.18
CA TYR A 20 -5.55 -4.49 5.06
C TYR A 20 -6.79 -4.28 5.94
N LYS A 21 -7.95 -4.82 5.53
CA LYS A 21 -9.13 -4.87 6.39
C LYS A 21 -8.95 -5.85 7.56
N MET A 22 -8.26 -6.97 7.34
CA MET A 22 -7.96 -7.96 8.38
C MET A 22 -6.70 -7.62 9.17
N ASN A 23 -5.64 -7.20 8.50
CA ASN A 23 -4.38 -6.80 9.09
C ASN A 23 -4.32 -5.27 9.06
N LYS A 24 -4.64 -4.63 10.19
CA LYS A 24 -4.66 -3.17 10.36
C LYS A 24 -3.40 -2.45 9.87
N TYR A 25 -2.28 -3.18 9.70
CA TYR A 25 -1.04 -2.63 9.21
C TYR A 25 -0.25 -3.67 8.39
N ALA A 26 0.32 -3.23 7.27
CA ALA A 26 1.40 -3.94 6.60
C ALA A 26 2.67 -3.08 6.68
N GLY A 27 3.66 -3.60 7.38
CA GLY A 27 4.96 -3.00 7.44
C GLY A 27 5.73 -3.10 6.11
N PRO A 28 6.85 -2.39 6.00
CA PRO A 28 7.66 -2.31 4.78
C PRO A 28 8.20 -3.66 4.30
N LYS A 29 8.28 -4.66 5.18
CA LYS A 29 8.69 -6.02 4.82
C LYS A 29 7.58 -6.74 4.05
N GLN A 30 6.33 -6.64 4.51
CA GLN A 30 5.18 -7.24 3.83
C GLN A 30 4.93 -6.55 2.49
N ILE A 31 5.00 -5.23 2.44
CA ILE A 31 4.84 -4.48 1.17
C ILE A 31 5.91 -4.89 0.16
N ARG A 32 7.17 -5.04 0.60
CA ARG A 32 8.25 -5.56 -0.27
C ARG A 32 8.03 -7.00 -0.72
N GLN A 33 7.47 -7.86 0.14
CA GLN A 33 7.16 -9.24 -0.23
C GLN A 33 6.05 -9.29 -1.29
N ILE A 34 4.97 -8.53 -1.10
CA ILE A 34 3.87 -8.42 -2.07
C ILE A 34 4.39 -7.85 -3.40
N ALA A 35 5.17 -6.76 -3.35
CA ALA A 35 5.76 -6.17 -4.54
C ALA A 35 6.66 -7.17 -5.30
N LYS A 36 7.49 -7.93 -4.57
CA LYS A 36 8.32 -8.97 -5.17
C LYS A 36 7.50 -10.09 -5.81
N GLN A 37 6.42 -10.51 -5.16
CA GLN A 37 5.53 -11.56 -5.68
C GLN A 37 4.85 -11.14 -6.97
N TRP A 38 4.53 -9.85 -7.10
CA TRP A 38 3.89 -9.29 -8.30
C TRP A 38 4.88 -8.73 -9.32
N ASN A 39 6.18 -8.91 -9.06
CA ASN A 39 7.26 -8.42 -9.91
C ASN A 39 7.17 -6.90 -10.21
N ILE A 40 6.79 -6.11 -9.20
CA ILE A 40 6.67 -4.65 -9.26
C ILE A 40 7.71 -3.96 -8.38
N ASN A 41 8.04 -2.71 -8.72
CA ASN A 41 8.93 -1.90 -7.90
C ASN A 41 8.27 -1.61 -6.55
N ALA A 42 8.94 -2.02 -5.45
CA ALA A 42 8.38 -1.90 -4.11
C ALA A 42 8.21 -0.46 -3.63
N PHE A 43 9.02 0.49 -4.13
CA PHE A 43 8.90 1.90 -3.76
C PHE A 43 7.72 2.55 -4.48
N ASP A 44 7.61 2.36 -5.79
CA ASP A 44 6.49 2.90 -6.58
C ASP A 44 5.16 2.30 -6.09
N PHE A 45 5.14 0.99 -5.84
CA PHE A 45 3.99 0.29 -5.26
C PHE A 45 3.59 0.85 -3.89
N PHE A 46 4.57 1.17 -3.04
CA PHE A 46 4.33 1.76 -1.73
C PHE A 46 3.70 3.15 -1.83
N MET A 47 4.23 4.01 -2.71
CA MET A 47 3.70 5.36 -2.94
C MET A 47 2.27 5.32 -3.48
N ASP A 48 2.02 4.43 -4.43
CA ASP A 48 0.69 4.26 -5.00
C ASP A 48 -0.30 3.65 -3.97
N LEU A 49 0.14 2.71 -3.12
CA LEU A 49 -0.64 2.15 -1.99
C LEU A 49 -1.07 3.20 -0.98
N ILE A 50 -0.19 4.15 -0.65
CA ILE A 50 -0.52 5.24 0.30
C ILE A 50 -1.70 6.06 -0.21
N ASN A 51 -1.69 6.44 -1.49
CA ASN A 51 -2.79 7.20 -2.09
C ASN A 51 -4.07 6.35 -2.15
N TRP A 52 -3.94 5.04 -2.41
CA TRP A 52 -5.07 4.13 -2.42
C TRP A 52 -5.71 3.94 -1.03
N PHE A 53 -4.94 3.90 0.06
CA PHE A 53 -5.51 3.83 1.42
C PHE A 53 -6.37 5.05 1.78
N PHE A 54 -5.95 6.23 1.32
CA PHE A 54 -6.73 7.45 1.49
C PHE A 54 -8.07 7.35 0.76
N ASP A 55 -8.06 6.88 -0.50
CA ASP A 55 -9.27 6.69 -1.31
C ASP A 55 -10.22 5.62 -0.71
N GLN A 56 -9.69 4.59 -0.03
CA GLN A 56 -10.48 3.49 0.57
C GLN A 56 -10.97 3.77 2.00
N GLN A 57 -10.82 4.99 2.51
CA GLN A 57 -11.19 5.36 3.90
C GLN A 57 -10.45 4.52 4.98
N LEU A 58 -9.27 4.00 4.66
CA LEU A 58 -8.39 3.30 5.61
C LEU A 58 -7.49 4.31 6.34
N GLU A 59 -8.10 5.29 7.01
CA GLU A 59 -7.42 6.47 7.55
C GLU A 59 -6.35 6.14 8.60
N ASP A 60 -6.61 5.15 9.45
CA ASP A 60 -5.66 4.66 10.45
C ASP A 60 -4.38 4.11 9.81
N VAL A 61 -4.56 3.27 8.78
CA VAL A 61 -3.46 2.66 8.01
C VAL A 61 -2.68 3.74 7.27
N TYR A 62 -3.38 4.68 6.64
CA TYR A 62 -2.78 5.81 5.95
C TYR A 62 -1.93 6.68 6.88
N ARG A 63 -2.44 7.04 8.08
CA ARG A 63 -1.68 7.83 9.07
C ARG A 63 -0.41 7.11 9.50
N GLU A 64 -0.50 5.82 9.78
CA GLU A 64 0.64 5.04 10.26
C GLU A 64 1.72 4.89 9.17
N GLN A 65 1.32 4.61 7.93
CA GLN A 65 2.22 4.56 6.76
C GLN A 65 2.89 5.92 6.51
N ARG A 66 2.15 7.03 6.63
CA ARG A 66 2.67 8.38 6.45
C ARG A 66 3.65 8.78 7.55
N ARG A 67 3.37 8.39 8.81
CA ARG A 67 4.31 8.54 9.93
C ARG A 67 5.61 7.80 9.69
N PHE A 68 5.50 6.55 9.23
CA PHE A 68 6.67 5.75 8.90
C PHE A 68 7.50 6.38 7.76
N LEU A 69 6.85 6.87 6.71
CA LEU A 69 7.52 7.56 5.60
C LEU A 69 8.25 8.82 6.08
N ALA A 70 7.61 9.65 6.92
CA ALA A 70 8.23 10.84 7.50
C ALA A 70 9.47 10.48 8.34
N CYS A 71 9.38 9.45 9.18
CA CYS A 71 10.51 8.97 9.99
C CYS A 71 11.68 8.43 9.15
N ARG A 72 11.44 7.93 7.93
CA ARG A 72 12.48 7.33 7.07
C ARG A 72 13.14 8.31 6.10
N MET A 73 12.45 9.39 5.74
CA MET A 73 12.96 10.42 4.82
C MET A 73 13.73 11.54 5.53
N GLY A 74 13.95 11.43 6.85
CA GLY A 74 14.75 12.39 7.63
C GLY A 74 14.04 13.72 7.87
N ALA A 75 12.74 13.68 8.15
CA ALA A 75 11.99 14.82 8.68
C ALA A 75 12.00 14.84 10.21
#